data_AF-A0A954Z2J0-F1
#
_entry.id   AF-A0A954Z2J0-F1
#
_cell.length_a   1.000
_cell.length_b   1.000
_cell.length_c   1.000
_cell.angle_alpha   90.00
_cell.angle_beta   90.00
_cell.angle_gamma   90.00
#
_symmetry.space_group_name_H-M   'P 1'
#
loop_
_entity.id
_entity.type
_entity.pdbx_description
1 polymer ?
#
loop_
_entity_poly.entity_id
_entity_poly.type
_entity_poly.pdbx_seq_one_letter_code
_entity_poly.pdbx_strand_id
1 'polypeptide(L)'
;MTPQTPASPSPPEPSPAGPSLDDKGPASTCPWFLDPQILHRLMACGGAIMTVGLGVWMWSAGLFANPVHAATLFGVANLGLLAGGGYLREATRYRTVGLAIALLACAAMPMQLWFYSAQGLIAINAGGHLWIAAAIICVIYAATAWRLREPAFAYAFVGGVAMTGMLWLADLQVQRLVEVTAPTSFFIALGLIAMHAERFFPLEPGPFSRARFGQAFFRAGATSLALGAAALATAYGLFHIAPGILRNTLYWWSTDRIAQAMPNVGIAAGLMIAAAYGYGYAYVAVRRRRRWAAASLTCGVAAGLMVFDTLAIRPSIELACLAASLAAAIAATYDAVVSRRAHSSASDGRLVAALAALPLELGGVNFAFSSSGPWFEGWRTSVGWITAGAFAAATFAGLVSSCLVRGRDVAGRIPNMRLAGVGLGLTVFAAG
;
A
#
# COMPACT_ATOMS: atom_id res chain seq x y z
N MET A 1 58.97 13.84 -52.54
CA MET A 1 58.21 13.03 -51.58
C MET A 1 56.83 13.64 -51.46
N THR A 2 55.88 13.09 -52.20
CA THR A 2 54.49 13.58 -52.26
C THR A 2 53.68 12.99 -51.11
N PRO A 3 52.85 13.77 -50.40
CA PRO A 3 52.02 13.27 -49.30
C PRO A 3 50.95 12.33 -49.84
N GLN A 4 50.87 11.10 -49.31
CA GLN A 4 49.78 10.18 -49.60
C GLN A 4 48.52 10.67 -48.89
N THR A 5 47.52 11.06 -49.67
CA THR A 5 46.16 11.36 -49.20
C THR A 5 45.54 10.07 -48.65
N PRO A 6 45.04 10.04 -47.40
CA PRO A 6 44.42 8.86 -46.83
C PRO A 6 43.17 8.47 -47.61
N ALA A 7 43.09 7.20 -47.97
CA ALA A 7 41.98 6.62 -48.73
C ALA A 7 40.65 6.83 -48.01
N SER A 8 39.66 7.31 -48.77
CA SER A 8 38.29 7.51 -48.31
C SER A 8 37.70 6.18 -47.81
N PRO A 9 37.09 6.12 -46.60
CA PRO A 9 36.51 4.90 -46.07
C PRO A 9 35.35 4.43 -46.95
N SER A 10 35.43 3.17 -47.39
CA SER A 10 34.38 2.51 -48.16
C SER A 10 33.05 2.51 -47.40
N PRO A 11 31.91 2.71 -48.09
CA PRO A 11 30.60 2.70 -47.46
C PRO A 11 30.34 1.36 -46.75
N PRO A 12 29.73 1.38 -45.55
CA PRO A 12 29.47 0.17 -44.78
C PRO A 12 28.58 -0.78 -45.58
N GLU A 13 29.05 -2.02 -45.73
CA GLU A 13 28.34 -3.12 -46.36
C GLU A 13 26.98 -3.30 -45.67
N PRO A 14 25.86 -3.33 -46.42
CA PRO A 14 24.53 -3.48 -45.83
C PRO A 14 24.45 -4.82 -45.10
N SER A 15 24.42 -4.74 -43.77
CA SER A 15 24.26 -5.89 -42.89
C SER A 15 23.07 -6.73 -43.38
N PRO A 16 23.24 -8.05 -43.59
CA PRO A 16 22.17 -8.91 -44.08
C PRO A 16 20.95 -8.72 -43.19
N ALA A 17 19.82 -8.39 -43.83
CA ALA A 17 18.55 -8.16 -43.16
C ALA A 17 18.23 -9.38 -42.29
N GLY A 18 18.39 -9.23 -40.98
CA GLY A 18 17.98 -10.24 -40.02
C GLY A 18 16.49 -10.55 -40.22
N PRO A 19 16.05 -11.78 -39.93
CA PRO A 19 14.66 -12.19 -40.10
C PRO A 19 13.74 -11.17 -39.41
N SER A 20 12.81 -10.60 -40.19
CA SER A 20 11.81 -9.65 -39.71
C SER A 20 10.95 -10.33 -38.65
N LEU A 21 11.07 -9.87 -37.40
CA LEU A 21 10.35 -10.36 -36.21
C LEU A 21 8.82 -10.08 -36.23
N ASP A 22 8.23 -9.83 -37.39
CA ASP A 22 6.81 -9.47 -37.54
C ASP A 22 5.89 -10.66 -37.83
N ASP A 23 6.41 -11.89 -37.80
CA ASP A 23 5.59 -13.10 -37.93
C ASP A 23 4.91 -13.42 -36.58
N LYS A 24 3.90 -12.62 -36.23
CA LYS A 24 3.01 -12.86 -35.09
C LYS A 24 2.06 -14.01 -35.43
N GLY A 25 2.56 -15.23 -35.26
CA GLY A 25 1.72 -16.42 -35.20
C GLY A 25 0.59 -16.28 -34.15
N PRO A 26 -0.49 -17.07 -34.28
CA PRO A 26 -1.66 -16.97 -33.42
C PRO A 26 -1.23 -17.06 -31.96
N ALA A 27 -1.55 -16.00 -31.21
CA ALA A 27 -1.23 -15.85 -29.80
C ALA A 27 -1.78 -17.04 -29.00
N SER A 28 -0.91 -18.01 -28.72
CA SER A 28 -1.08 -18.96 -27.62
C SER A 28 -1.50 -18.15 -26.40
N THR A 29 -2.66 -18.45 -25.84
CA THR A 29 -3.27 -17.75 -24.70
C THR A 29 -2.61 -18.08 -23.37
N CYS A 30 -1.54 -18.89 -23.37
CA CYS A 30 -0.82 -19.30 -22.17
C CYS A 30 0.66 -18.80 -22.04
N PRO A 31 1.10 -17.60 -22.49
CA PRO A 31 2.46 -17.13 -22.20
C PRO A 31 2.53 -16.46 -20.81
N TRP A 32 1.39 -16.05 -20.26
CA TRP A 32 1.30 -15.31 -19.01
C TRP A 32 1.67 -16.17 -17.79
N PHE A 33 1.32 -17.46 -17.79
CA PHE A 33 1.70 -18.37 -16.70
C PHE A 33 3.21 -18.67 -16.65
N LEU A 34 3.91 -18.48 -17.77
CA LEU A 34 5.36 -18.65 -17.88
C LEU A 34 6.12 -17.34 -17.63
N ASP A 35 5.43 -16.25 -17.29
CA ASP A 35 6.13 -15.04 -16.88
C ASP A 35 6.95 -15.34 -15.62
N PRO A 36 8.29 -15.21 -15.66
CA PRO A 36 9.15 -15.50 -14.52
C PRO A 36 8.76 -14.70 -13.27
N GLN A 37 8.10 -13.55 -13.42
CA GLN A 37 7.59 -12.78 -12.28
C GLN A 37 6.40 -13.45 -11.60
N ILE A 38 5.53 -14.10 -12.37
CA ILE A 38 4.35 -14.80 -11.83
C ILE A 38 4.79 -16.09 -11.16
N LEU A 39 5.70 -16.84 -11.78
CA LEU A 39 6.36 -17.99 -11.16
C LEU A 39 7.03 -17.62 -9.83
N HIS A 40 7.74 -16.49 -9.78
CA HIS A 40 8.37 -16.02 -8.53
C HIS A 40 7.33 -15.69 -7.44
N ARG A 41 6.22 -15.04 -7.80
CA ARG A 41 5.13 -14.73 -6.86
C ARG A 41 4.40 -16.00 -6.40
N LEU A 42 4.18 -16.96 -7.31
CA LEU A 42 3.54 -18.23 -7.02
C LEU A 42 4.41 -19.08 -6.08
N MET A 43 5.72 -19.15 -6.33
CA MET A 43 6.66 -19.83 -5.44
C MET A 43 6.76 -19.16 -4.07
N ALA A 44 6.76 -17.82 -4.01
CA ALA A 44 6.74 -17.11 -2.72
C ALA A 44 5.47 -17.41 -1.92
N CYS A 45 4.30 -17.43 -2.59
CA CYS A 45 3.02 -17.79 -1.98
C CYS A 45 3.00 -19.26 -1.53
N GLY A 46 3.42 -20.18 -2.39
CA GLY A 46 3.49 -21.62 -2.08
C GLY A 46 4.46 -21.93 -0.95
N GLY A 47 5.61 -21.25 -0.88
CA GLY A 47 6.56 -21.36 0.23
C GLY A 47 5.96 -20.87 1.54
N ALA A 48 5.24 -19.74 1.53
CA ALA A 48 4.52 -19.26 2.70
C ALA A 48 3.46 -20.27 3.18
N ILE A 49 2.66 -20.81 2.25
CA ILE A 49 1.62 -21.81 2.55
C ILE A 49 2.25 -23.11 3.10
N MET A 50 3.33 -23.63 2.50
CA MET A 50 4.01 -24.82 3.02
C MET A 50 4.57 -24.58 4.42
N THR A 51 5.11 -23.40 4.70
CA THR A 51 5.66 -23.08 6.03
C THR A 51 4.55 -23.07 7.08
N VAL A 52 3.39 -22.50 6.76
CA VAL A 52 2.20 -22.55 7.62
C VAL A 52 1.72 -23.99 7.80
N GLY A 53 1.61 -24.76 6.71
CA GLY A 53 1.19 -26.16 6.73
C GLY A 53 2.11 -27.04 7.58
N LEU A 54 3.42 -26.83 7.49
CA LEU A 54 4.40 -27.53 8.32
C LEU A 54 4.22 -27.21 9.80
N GLY A 55 3.97 -25.95 10.14
CA GLY A 55 3.67 -25.53 11.52
C GLY A 55 2.42 -26.22 12.08
N VAL A 56 1.35 -26.27 11.29
CA VAL A 56 0.10 -26.97 11.65
C VAL A 56 0.33 -28.48 11.80
N TRP A 57 1.12 -29.08 10.90
CA TRP A 57 1.44 -30.51 10.95
C TRP A 57 2.29 -30.88 12.17
N MET A 58 3.32 -30.09 12.50
CA MET A 58 4.15 -30.36 13.69
C MET A 58 3.34 -30.19 14.98
N TRP A 59 2.36 -29.28 14.99
CA TRP A 59 1.39 -29.14 16.06
C TRP A 59 0.50 -30.37 16.19
N SER A 60 -0.11 -30.83 15.09
CA SER A 60 -1.01 -31.99 15.12
C SER A 60 -0.30 -33.31 15.43
N ALA A 61 0.99 -33.43 15.09
CA ALA A 61 1.81 -34.60 15.39
C ALA A 61 2.16 -34.76 16.88
N GLY A 62 1.83 -33.80 17.74
CA GLY A 62 2.18 -33.86 19.16
C GLY A 62 3.69 -33.82 19.41
N LEU A 63 4.47 -33.35 18.43
CA LEU A 63 5.94 -33.27 18.51
C LEU A 63 6.42 -32.31 19.62
N PHE A 64 5.49 -31.57 20.22
CA PHE A 64 5.70 -30.55 21.23
C PHE A 64 5.47 -31.03 22.67
N ALA A 65 5.80 -32.29 23.00
CA ALA A 65 5.78 -32.75 24.39
C ALA A 65 6.66 -31.89 25.31
N ASN A 66 7.74 -31.30 24.75
CA ASN A 66 8.52 -30.26 25.41
C ASN A 66 8.67 -29.03 24.49
N PRO A 67 7.97 -27.92 24.76
CA PRO A 67 7.93 -26.75 23.87
C PRO A 67 9.30 -26.06 23.75
N VAL A 68 10.17 -26.20 24.74
CA VAL A 68 11.52 -25.61 24.73
C VAL A 68 12.39 -26.27 23.66
N HIS A 69 12.37 -27.60 23.55
CA HIS A 69 13.17 -28.29 22.54
C HIS A 69 12.72 -27.95 21.12
N ALA A 70 11.41 -27.87 20.89
CA ALA A 70 10.89 -27.44 19.60
C ALA A 70 11.25 -25.99 19.27
N ALA A 71 11.11 -25.06 20.23
CA ALA A 71 11.56 -23.69 20.08
C ALA A 71 13.04 -23.60 19.66
N THR A 72 13.92 -24.33 20.37
CA THR A 72 15.35 -24.35 20.06
C THR A 72 15.63 -24.97 18.69
N LEU A 73 14.97 -26.08 18.33
CA LEU A 73 15.15 -26.74 17.04
C LEU A 73 14.70 -25.85 15.88
N PHE A 74 13.54 -25.20 16.00
CA PHE A 74 13.07 -24.24 14.99
C PHE A 74 14.01 -23.04 14.86
N GLY A 75 14.48 -22.50 15.99
CA GLY A 75 15.47 -21.42 16.02
C GLY A 75 16.74 -21.80 15.25
N VAL A 76 17.36 -22.93 15.64
CA VAL A 76 18.59 -23.44 15.03
C VAL A 76 18.39 -23.80 13.56
N ALA A 77 17.29 -24.48 13.21
CA ALA A 77 16.99 -24.84 11.82
C ALA A 77 16.84 -23.59 10.94
N ASN A 78 16.14 -22.57 11.42
CA ASN A 78 15.94 -21.35 10.65
C ASN A 78 17.23 -20.51 10.51
N LEU A 79 18.06 -20.45 11.56
CA LEU A 79 19.39 -19.85 11.48
C LEU A 79 20.30 -20.63 10.50
N GLY A 80 20.20 -21.97 10.50
CA GLY A 80 20.88 -22.84 9.55
C GLY A 80 20.44 -22.59 8.11
N LEU A 81 19.14 -22.44 7.86
CA LEU A 81 18.60 -22.07 6.55
C LEU A 81 19.09 -20.68 6.11
N LEU A 82 19.11 -19.70 7.01
CA LEU A 82 19.59 -18.36 6.72
C LEU A 82 21.08 -18.36 6.37
N ALA A 83 21.91 -19.01 7.20
CA ALA A 83 23.35 -19.13 6.98
C ALA A 83 23.66 -19.95 5.72
N GLY A 84 22.95 -21.05 5.50
CA GLY A 84 23.07 -21.91 4.32
C GLY A 84 22.66 -21.20 3.03
N GLY A 85 21.56 -20.42 3.05
CA GLY A 85 21.15 -19.58 1.92
C GLY A 85 22.18 -18.49 1.62
N GLY A 86 22.74 -17.88 2.66
CA GLY A 86 23.82 -16.90 2.52
C GLY A 86 25.10 -17.50 1.93
N TYR A 87 25.53 -18.65 2.45
CA TYR A 87 26.68 -19.41 1.93
C TYR A 87 26.47 -19.85 0.48
N LEU A 88 25.31 -20.44 0.14
CA LEU A 88 25.01 -20.89 -1.21
C LEU A 88 25.10 -19.74 -2.22
N ARG A 89 24.65 -18.55 -1.82
CA ARG A 89 24.71 -17.33 -2.63
C ARG A 89 26.13 -16.78 -2.81
N GLU A 90 26.97 -16.86 -1.79
CA GLU A 90 28.37 -16.38 -1.86
C GLU A 90 29.29 -17.40 -2.55
N ALA A 91 29.13 -18.70 -2.26
CA ALA A 91 30.05 -19.75 -2.66
C ALA A 91 29.71 -20.46 -3.97
N THR A 92 28.46 -20.37 -4.46
CA THR A 92 28.02 -21.17 -5.62
C THR A 92 27.40 -20.34 -6.74
N ARG A 93 27.21 -20.99 -7.90
CA ARG A 93 26.48 -20.44 -9.06
C ARG A 93 24.98 -20.23 -8.80
N TYR A 94 24.41 -20.85 -7.76
CA TYR A 94 22.97 -20.84 -7.46
C TYR A 94 22.54 -19.62 -6.63
N ARG A 95 22.93 -18.42 -7.06
CA ARG A 95 22.72 -17.16 -6.31
C ARG A 95 21.26 -16.89 -5.98
N THR A 96 20.36 -17.09 -6.94
CA THR A 96 18.92 -16.85 -6.77
C THR A 96 18.30 -17.81 -5.76
N VAL A 97 18.73 -19.07 -5.76
CA VAL A 97 18.26 -20.09 -4.81
C VAL A 97 18.72 -19.76 -3.40
N GLY A 98 20.01 -19.41 -3.23
CA GLY A 98 20.53 -18.99 -1.93
C GLY A 98 19.81 -17.76 -1.37
N LEU A 99 19.54 -16.77 -2.22
CA LEU A 99 18.74 -15.59 -1.86
C LEU A 99 17.31 -15.95 -1.44
N ALA A 100 16.64 -16.83 -2.20
CA ALA A 100 15.29 -17.27 -1.89
C ALA A 100 15.22 -18.03 -0.56
N ILE A 101 16.16 -18.93 -0.29
CA ILE A 101 16.26 -19.67 0.98
C ILE A 101 16.48 -18.69 2.15
N ALA A 102 17.38 -17.73 1.99
CA ALA A 102 17.63 -16.73 3.03
C ALA A 102 16.41 -15.84 3.29
N LEU A 103 15.69 -15.42 2.24
CA LEU A 103 14.44 -14.66 2.38
C LEU A 103 13.31 -15.49 3.02
N LEU A 104 13.21 -16.78 2.69
CA LEU A 104 12.27 -17.69 3.32
C LEU A 104 12.57 -17.84 4.82
N ALA A 105 13.85 -17.97 5.18
CA ALA A 105 14.25 -18.03 6.58
C ALA A 105 13.90 -16.73 7.33
N CYS A 106 14.10 -15.57 6.70
CA CYS A 106 13.62 -14.29 7.23
C CYS A 106 12.09 -14.24 7.34
N ALA A 107 11.35 -14.80 6.38
CA ALA A 107 9.88 -14.82 6.46
C ALA A 107 9.36 -15.77 7.57
N ALA A 108 10.08 -16.85 7.85
CA ALA A 108 9.72 -17.83 8.87
C ALA A 108 10.10 -17.41 10.30
N MET A 109 11.11 -16.55 10.46
CA MET A 109 11.62 -16.12 11.78
C MET A 109 10.54 -15.51 12.70
N PRO A 110 9.64 -14.62 12.22
CA PRO A 110 8.52 -14.07 12.99
C PRO A 110 7.56 -15.14 13.55
N MET A 111 7.39 -16.26 12.84
CA MET A 111 6.52 -17.34 13.29
C MET A 111 7.02 -17.99 14.57
N GLN A 112 8.32 -17.91 14.86
CA GLN A 112 8.89 -18.40 16.12
C GLN A 112 8.38 -17.57 17.31
N LEU A 113 8.19 -16.26 17.14
CA LEU A 113 7.62 -15.40 18.19
C LEU A 113 6.18 -15.78 18.49
N TRP A 114 5.41 -16.08 17.44
CA TRP A 114 4.05 -16.60 17.60
C TRP A 114 4.06 -17.94 18.34
N PHE A 115 4.98 -18.86 18.00
CA PHE A 115 5.13 -20.12 18.72
C PHE A 115 5.49 -19.92 20.20
N TYR A 116 6.40 -19.00 20.53
CA TYR A 116 6.75 -18.67 21.92
C TYR A 116 5.55 -18.16 22.71
N SER A 117 4.73 -17.31 22.10
CA SER A 117 3.50 -16.82 22.72
C SER A 117 2.44 -17.91 22.85
N ALA A 118 2.25 -18.74 21.82
CA ALA A 118 1.20 -19.77 21.77
C ALA A 118 1.45 -20.91 22.76
N GLN A 119 2.72 -21.28 22.98
CA GLN A 119 3.12 -22.30 23.95
C GLN A 119 3.28 -21.76 25.37
N GLY A 120 3.01 -20.47 25.60
CA GLY A 120 3.20 -19.84 26.91
C GLY A 120 4.66 -19.77 27.36
N LEU A 121 5.64 -19.96 26.46
CA LEU A 121 7.06 -19.83 26.76
C LEU A 121 7.41 -18.38 27.13
N ILE A 122 6.86 -17.43 26.37
CA ILE A 122 6.97 -15.99 26.61
C ILE A 122 5.59 -15.39 26.38
N ALA A 123 4.80 -15.27 27.45
CA ALA A 123 3.44 -14.77 27.39
C ALA A 123 3.40 -13.24 27.45
N ILE A 124 2.80 -12.60 26.44
CA ILE A 124 2.59 -11.14 26.39
C ILE A 124 1.79 -10.67 27.61
N ASN A 125 0.77 -11.42 28.01
CA ASN A 125 -0.12 -11.07 29.12
C ASN A 125 0.57 -11.10 30.50
N ALA A 126 1.73 -11.76 30.62
CA ALA A 126 2.49 -11.83 31.86
C ALA A 126 3.62 -10.78 31.93
N GLY A 127 3.61 -9.77 31.03
CA GLY A 127 4.75 -8.86 30.86
C GLY A 127 5.96 -9.53 30.21
N GLY A 128 5.72 -10.62 29.47
CA GLY A 128 6.77 -11.32 28.76
C GLY A 128 7.32 -10.43 27.66
N HIS A 129 8.58 -10.03 27.81
CA HIS A 129 9.34 -9.16 26.91
C HIS A 129 9.62 -9.78 25.52
N LEU A 130 8.58 -10.27 24.83
CA LEU A 130 8.64 -10.91 23.52
C LEU A 130 9.24 -9.99 22.45
N TRP A 131 9.12 -8.68 22.66
CA TRP A 131 9.77 -7.67 21.83
C TRP A 131 11.30 -7.79 21.85
N ILE A 132 11.93 -8.34 22.90
CA ILE A 132 13.39 -8.59 22.93
C ILE A 132 13.77 -9.62 21.87
N ALA A 133 13.05 -10.73 21.80
CA ALA A 133 13.28 -11.75 20.78
C ALA A 133 13.03 -11.17 19.36
N ALA A 134 12.01 -10.32 19.20
CA ALA A 134 11.76 -9.61 17.96
C ALA A 134 12.90 -8.63 17.59
N ALA A 135 13.46 -7.93 18.58
CA ALA A 135 14.59 -7.03 18.39
C ALA A 135 15.86 -7.80 17.97
N ILE A 136 16.11 -8.98 18.55
CA ILE A 136 17.20 -9.87 18.13
C ILE A 136 17.01 -10.27 16.66
N ILE A 137 15.79 -10.65 16.25
CA ILE A 137 15.47 -10.96 14.85
C ILE A 137 15.73 -9.75 13.94
N CYS A 138 15.43 -8.53 14.39
CA CYS A 138 15.74 -7.31 13.64
C CYS A 138 17.24 -7.10 13.45
N VAL A 139 18.05 -7.36 14.48
CA VAL A 139 19.52 -7.31 14.38
C VAL A 139 20.02 -8.35 13.39
N ILE A 140 19.47 -9.56 13.40
CA ILE A 140 19.79 -10.61 12.43
C ILE A 140 19.44 -10.15 11.00
N TYR A 141 18.28 -9.51 10.79
CA TYR A 141 17.92 -8.95 9.48
C TYR A 141 18.85 -7.84 9.04
N ALA A 142 19.25 -6.94 9.94
CA ALA A 142 20.21 -5.89 9.65
C ALA A 142 21.58 -6.47 9.26
N ALA A 143 22.08 -7.44 10.02
CA ALA A 143 23.33 -8.14 9.73
C ALA A 143 23.26 -8.88 8.39
N THR A 144 22.13 -9.53 8.10
CA THR A 144 21.88 -10.21 6.83
C THR A 144 21.84 -9.23 5.66
N ALA A 145 21.13 -8.11 5.81
CA ALA A 145 21.06 -7.06 4.79
C ALA A 145 22.46 -6.47 4.51
N TRP A 146 23.24 -6.26 5.56
CA TRP A 146 24.61 -5.76 5.48
C TRP A 146 25.55 -6.76 4.79
N ARG A 147 25.48 -8.04 5.16
CA ARG A 147 26.34 -9.07 4.57
C ARG A 147 25.95 -9.37 3.13
N LEU A 148 24.67 -9.61 2.88
CA LEU A 148 24.18 -10.04 1.57
C LEU A 148 24.04 -8.90 0.56
N ARG A 149 24.00 -7.64 1.01
CA ARG A 149 23.95 -6.46 0.12
C ARG A 149 22.80 -6.54 -0.90
N GLU A 150 21.65 -7.11 -0.52
CA GLU A 150 20.45 -7.11 -1.35
C GLU A 150 19.35 -6.22 -0.77
N PRO A 151 18.68 -5.41 -1.62
CA PRO A 151 17.62 -4.51 -1.20
C PRO A 151 16.39 -5.25 -0.67
N ALA A 152 16.19 -6.53 -1.02
CA ALA A 152 15.08 -7.32 -0.52
C ALA A 152 15.09 -7.43 1.01
N PHE A 153 16.27 -7.51 1.64
CA PHE A 153 16.39 -7.58 3.10
C PHE A 153 16.09 -6.26 3.81
N ALA A 154 16.05 -5.12 3.10
CA ALA A 154 15.56 -3.88 3.67
C ALA A 154 14.06 -3.97 4.02
N TYR A 155 13.26 -4.69 3.22
CA TYR A 155 11.84 -4.93 3.54
C TYR A 155 11.70 -5.84 4.76
N ALA A 156 12.50 -6.91 4.84
CA ALA A 156 12.53 -7.78 6.00
C ALA A 156 12.93 -6.99 7.27
N PHE A 157 13.96 -6.15 7.18
CA PHE A 157 14.41 -5.30 8.28
C PHE A 157 13.33 -4.32 8.75
N VAL A 158 12.73 -3.52 7.85
CA VAL A 158 11.66 -2.58 8.20
C VAL A 158 10.43 -3.32 8.75
N GLY A 159 10.08 -4.47 8.17
CA GLY A 159 9.00 -5.32 8.69
C GLY A 159 9.31 -5.89 10.07
N GLY A 160 10.56 -6.26 10.33
CA GLY A 160 11.05 -6.66 11.64
C GLY A 160 10.91 -5.53 12.65
N VAL A 161 11.39 -4.32 12.32
CA VAL A 161 11.26 -3.14 13.19
C VAL A 161 9.78 -2.85 13.48
N ALA A 162 8.93 -2.97 12.46
CA ALA A 162 7.49 -2.79 12.62
C ALA A 162 6.91 -3.81 13.62
N MET A 163 7.22 -5.09 13.44
CA MET A 163 6.78 -6.16 14.34
C MET A 163 7.29 -5.97 15.76
N THR A 164 8.57 -5.63 15.94
CA THR A 164 9.18 -5.36 17.25
C THR A 164 8.50 -4.20 17.96
N GLY A 165 8.26 -3.09 17.26
CA GLY A 165 7.56 -1.95 17.84
C GLY A 165 6.10 -2.26 18.19
N MET A 166 5.41 -3.07 17.39
CA MET A 166 4.06 -3.55 17.71
C MET A 166 4.05 -4.44 18.96
N LEU A 167 5.01 -5.37 19.09
CA LEU A 167 5.14 -6.20 20.29
C LEU A 167 5.54 -5.38 21.52
N TRP A 168 6.35 -4.34 21.35
CA TRP A 168 6.70 -3.42 22.42
C TRP A 168 5.50 -2.60 22.89
N LEU A 169 4.68 -2.09 21.96
CA LEU A 169 3.40 -1.44 22.30
C LEU A 169 2.45 -2.39 23.04
N ALA A 170 2.44 -3.67 22.67
CA ALA A 170 1.66 -4.70 23.33
C ALA A 170 2.10 -4.97 24.78
N ASP A 171 3.43 -4.98 25.01
CA ASP A 171 4.04 -5.27 26.31
C ASP A 171 3.77 -4.16 27.32
N LEU A 172 3.78 -2.89 26.89
CA LEU A 172 3.47 -1.76 27.77
C LEU A 172 2.06 -1.91 28.36
N GLN A 173 1.06 -2.05 27.48
CA GLN A 173 -0.33 -2.30 27.85
C GLN A 173 -1.03 -2.96 26.66
N VAL A 174 -1.52 -4.19 26.81
CA VAL A 174 -2.24 -4.91 25.73
C VAL A 174 -3.43 -4.10 25.18
N GLN A 175 -4.03 -3.26 26.03
CA GLN A 175 -5.12 -2.35 25.64
C GLN A 175 -4.69 -1.32 24.58
N ARG A 176 -3.41 -0.90 24.54
CA ARG A 176 -2.90 0.04 23.53
C ARG A 176 -2.86 -0.54 22.12
N LEU A 177 -2.82 -1.86 21.95
CA LEU A 177 -2.97 -2.46 20.62
C LEU A 177 -4.40 -2.33 20.08
N VAL A 178 -5.37 -2.26 20.99
CA VAL A 178 -6.79 -2.09 20.64
C VAL A 178 -7.11 -0.62 20.37
N GLU A 179 -6.33 0.30 20.96
CA GLU A 179 -6.35 1.72 20.62
C GLU A 179 -5.74 1.93 19.23
N VAL A 180 -6.59 2.08 18.20
CA VAL A 180 -6.17 2.25 16.79
C VAL A 180 -5.08 3.31 16.62
N THR A 181 -5.09 4.37 17.44
CA THR A 181 -4.14 5.49 17.35
C THR A 181 -2.68 5.05 17.58
N ALA A 182 -2.40 4.15 18.54
CA ALA A 182 -1.04 3.75 18.85
C ALA A 182 -0.34 2.99 17.69
N PRO A 183 -0.88 1.89 17.15
CA PRO A 183 -0.25 1.18 16.05
C PRO A 183 -0.20 2.03 14.77
N THR A 184 -1.25 2.81 14.48
CA THR A 184 -1.26 3.70 13.30
C THR A 184 -0.20 4.80 13.41
N SER A 185 -0.06 5.43 14.59
CA SER A 185 1.00 6.42 14.84
C SER A 185 2.40 5.82 14.64
N PHE A 186 2.61 4.62 15.14
CA PHE A 186 3.88 3.91 14.99
C PHE A 186 4.18 3.57 13.53
N PHE A 187 3.21 3.03 12.77
CA PHE A 187 3.37 2.75 11.35
C PHE A 187 3.62 4.00 10.51
N ILE A 188 2.95 5.12 10.83
CA ILE A 188 3.15 6.40 10.17
C ILE A 188 4.55 6.95 10.48
N ALA A 189 4.96 6.95 11.75
CA ALA A 189 6.29 7.39 12.17
C ALA A 189 7.40 6.55 11.52
N LEU A 190 7.29 5.22 11.59
CA LEU A 190 8.22 4.30 10.94
C LEU A 190 8.26 4.51 9.42
N GLY A 191 7.10 4.71 8.80
CA GLY A 191 6.98 5.00 7.39
C GLY A 191 7.74 6.27 6.99
N LEU A 192 7.54 7.35 7.74
CA LEU A 192 8.24 8.63 7.53
C LEU A 192 9.75 8.50 7.73
N ILE A 193 10.19 7.84 8.80
CA ILE A 193 11.61 7.60 9.08
C ILE A 193 12.24 6.80 7.93
N ALA A 194 11.64 5.69 7.53
CA ALA A 194 12.16 4.84 6.46
C ALA A 194 12.17 5.53 5.09
N MET A 195 11.17 6.37 4.79
CA MET A 195 11.15 7.18 3.57
C MET A 195 12.26 8.23 3.54
N HIS A 196 12.54 8.88 4.67
CA HIS A 196 13.63 9.85 4.75
C HIS A 196 15.01 9.20 4.84
N ALA A 197 15.08 7.96 5.35
CA ALA A 197 16.31 7.20 5.46
C ALA A 197 16.98 6.95 4.09
N GLU A 198 16.22 6.98 2.98
CA GLU A 198 16.77 6.98 1.62
C GLU A 198 17.92 8.00 1.44
N ARG A 199 17.82 9.17 2.10
CA ARG A 199 18.79 10.25 1.98
C ARG A 199 20.16 9.91 2.55
N PHE A 200 20.24 9.01 3.53
CA PHE A 200 21.50 8.59 4.14
C PHE A 200 22.31 7.66 3.24
N PHE A 201 21.72 7.13 2.16
CA PHE A 201 22.46 6.31 1.20
C PHE A 201 23.19 7.18 0.16
N PRO A 202 24.44 6.79 -0.22
CA PRO A 202 25.24 7.52 -1.19
C PRO A 202 24.59 7.54 -2.58
N LEU A 203 24.82 8.61 -3.33
CA LEU A 203 24.34 8.76 -4.71
C LEU A 203 25.13 7.90 -5.69
N GLU A 204 26.39 7.61 -5.37
CA GLU A 204 27.30 6.85 -6.20
C GLU A 204 26.81 5.41 -6.43
N PRO A 205 27.06 4.85 -7.63
CA PRO A 205 26.67 3.48 -7.93
C PRO A 205 27.43 2.51 -7.00
N GLY A 206 26.67 1.70 -6.27
CA GLY A 206 27.23 0.77 -5.30
C GLY A 206 26.16 -0.17 -4.74
N PRO A 207 26.56 -1.23 -4.02
CA PRO A 207 25.63 -2.16 -3.40
C PRO A 207 24.65 -1.44 -2.47
N PHE A 208 25.15 -0.50 -1.66
CA PHE A 208 24.35 0.34 -0.76
C PHE A 208 23.99 1.71 -1.35
N SER A 209 23.92 1.82 -2.67
CA SER A 209 23.51 3.07 -3.33
C SER A 209 22.06 3.45 -3.00
N ARG A 210 21.77 4.75 -3.06
CA ARG A 210 20.41 5.30 -2.94
C ARG A 210 19.46 4.67 -3.95
N ALA A 211 19.93 4.41 -5.17
CA ALA A 211 19.14 3.80 -6.23
C ALA A 211 18.65 2.37 -5.91
N ARG A 212 19.42 1.59 -5.13
CA ARG A 212 19.07 0.21 -4.75
C ARG A 212 18.51 0.12 -3.34
N PHE A 213 19.34 0.37 -2.32
CA PHE A 213 18.95 0.23 -0.92
C PHE A 213 18.07 1.38 -0.45
N GLY A 214 18.45 2.62 -0.77
CA GLY A 214 17.63 3.79 -0.42
C GLY A 214 16.21 3.67 -0.98
N GLN A 215 16.08 3.24 -2.23
CA GLN A 215 14.78 2.97 -2.83
C GLN A 215 14.00 1.83 -2.13
N ALA A 216 14.67 0.79 -1.65
CA ALA A 216 14.00 -0.29 -0.93
C ALA A 216 13.46 0.19 0.42
N PHE A 217 14.25 0.93 1.19
CA PHE A 217 13.81 1.61 2.40
C PHE A 217 12.64 2.57 2.13
N PHE A 218 12.72 3.36 1.05
CA PHE A 218 11.64 4.26 0.66
C PHE A 218 10.34 3.51 0.36
N ARG A 219 10.40 2.38 -0.37
CA ARG A 219 9.21 1.56 -0.69
C ARG A 219 8.64 0.90 0.56
N ALA A 220 9.50 0.34 1.42
CA ALA A 220 9.08 -0.27 2.69
C ALA A 220 8.48 0.76 3.66
N GLY A 221 9.03 1.98 3.67
CA GLY A 221 8.49 3.11 4.42
C GLY A 221 7.14 3.55 3.88
N ALA A 222 7.00 3.68 2.56
CA ALA A 222 5.73 4.02 1.92
C ALA A 222 4.65 2.96 2.17
N THR A 223 5.00 1.66 2.19
CA THR A 223 4.03 0.60 2.56
C THR A 223 3.64 0.68 4.03
N SER A 224 4.58 0.97 4.94
CA SER A 224 4.28 1.14 6.37
C SER A 224 3.37 2.37 6.60
N LEU A 225 3.67 3.48 5.93
CA LEU A 225 2.85 4.70 5.93
C LEU A 225 1.44 4.42 5.40
N ALA A 226 1.32 3.64 4.31
CA ALA A 226 0.04 3.24 3.74
C ALA A 226 -0.79 2.40 4.70
N LEU A 227 -0.17 1.42 5.38
CA LEU A 227 -0.84 0.58 6.36
C LEU A 227 -1.36 1.40 7.54
N GLY A 228 -0.53 2.31 8.08
CA GLY A 228 -0.94 3.20 9.17
C GLY A 228 -2.07 4.16 8.77
N ALA A 229 -1.96 4.81 7.62
CA ALA A 229 -2.99 5.71 7.11
C ALA A 229 -4.30 4.97 6.77
N ALA A 230 -4.21 3.80 6.12
CA ALA A 230 -5.38 2.99 5.77
C ALA A 230 -6.10 2.50 7.03
N ALA A 231 -5.38 1.93 8.01
CA ALA A 231 -5.99 1.48 9.26
C ALA A 231 -6.67 2.63 10.02
N LEU A 232 -6.06 3.82 10.05
CA LEU A 232 -6.65 5.00 10.67
C LEU A 232 -7.92 5.47 9.94
N ALA A 233 -7.88 5.54 8.61
CA ALA A 233 -9.02 5.92 7.79
C ALA A 233 -10.16 4.89 7.89
N THR A 234 -9.84 3.60 7.90
CA THR A 234 -10.81 2.51 8.07
C THR A 234 -11.48 2.58 9.43
N ALA A 235 -10.73 2.80 10.51
CA ALA A 235 -11.31 2.94 11.84
C ALA A 235 -12.23 4.17 11.95
N TYR A 236 -11.82 5.30 11.39
CA TYR A 236 -12.64 6.51 11.32
C TYR A 236 -13.92 6.29 10.51
N GLY A 237 -13.80 5.70 9.32
CA GLY A 237 -14.94 5.36 8.48
C GLY A 237 -15.90 4.39 9.18
N LEU A 238 -15.39 3.33 9.80
CA LEU A 238 -16.20 2.36 10.56
C LEU A 238 -16.97 3.01 11.71
N PHE A 239 -16.34 3.95 12.43
CA PHE A 239 -16.96 4.67 13.54
C PHE A 239 -18.17 5.52 13.09
N HIS A 240 -18.04 6.24 11.96
CA HIS A 240 -19.12 7.11 11.48
C HIS A 240 -20.15 6.41 10.60
N ILE A 241 -19.71 5.50 9.74
CA ILE A 241 -20.56 4.87 8.73
C ILE A 241 -21.41 3.82 9.40
N ALA A 242 -20.85 2.91 10.19
CA ALA A 242 -21.56 1.68 10.53
C ALA A 242 -21.56 1.34 12.03
N PRO A 243 -21.96 2.26 12.93
CA PRO A 243 -22.02 1.96 14.36
C PRO A 243 -22.95 0.76 14.66
N GLY A 244 -24.02 0.59 13.88
CA GLY A 244 -24.95 -0.54 13.98
C GLY A 244 -24.37 -1.88 13.52
N ILE A 245 -23.60 -1.91 12.42
CA ILE A 245 -22.94 -3.14 11.94
C ILE A 245 -21.86 -3.56 12.93
N LEU A 246 -21.09 -2.60 13.44
CA LEU A 246 -20.10 -2.87 14.47
C LEU A 246 -20.71 -3.44 15.74
N ARG A 247 -21.83 -2.85 16.20
CA ARG A 247 -22.56 -3.33 17.37
C ARG A 247 -23.12 -4.74 17.18
N ASN A 248 -23.59 -5.09 15.98
CA ASN A 248 -24.31 -6.35 15.74
C ASN A 248 -23.43 -7.49 15.22
N THR A 249 -22.39 -7.21 14.44
CA THR A 249 -21.59 -8.25 13.75
C THR A 249 -20.25 -8.51 14.44
N LEU A 250 -19.69 -7.50 15.11
CA LEU A 250 -18.41 -7.55 15.80
C LEU A 250 -18.62 -7.49 17.32
N TYR A 251 -19.47 -8.37 17.87
CA TYR A 251 -19.83 -8.36 19.29
C TYR A 251 -18.63 -8.51 20.24
N TRP A 252 -17.55 -9.15 19.77
CA TRP A 252 -16.26 -9.25 20.48
C TRP A 252 -15.43 -7.95 20.45
N TRP A 253 -15.81 -7.00 19.61
CA TRP A 253 -15.27 -5.66 19.48
C TRP A 253 -16.30 -4.67 20.07
N SER A 254 -16.49 -4.74 21.39
CA SER A 254 -17.45 -3.92 22.12
C SER A 254 -17.31 -2.43 21.73
N THR A 255 -18.42 -1.79 21.35
CA THR A 255 -18.47 -0.38 20.93
C THR A 255 -17.82 0.58 21.92
N ASP A 256 -17.82 0.23 23.21
CA ASP A 256 -17.19 1.02 24.28
C ASP A 256 -15.68 1.12 24.08
N ARG A 257 -15.02 0.09 23.54
CA ARG A 257 -13.57 0.11 23.25
C ARG A 257 -13.23 0.99 22.06
N ILE A 258 -14.13 1.18 21.11
CA ILE A 258 -13.89 2.02 19.93
C ILE A 258 -14.23 3.48 20.23
N ALA A 259 -15.30 3.71 20.99
CA ALA A 259 -15.61 5.04 21.53
C ALA A 259 -14.48 5.53 22.48
N GLN A 260 -13.89 4.63 23.27
CA GLN A 260 -12.69 4.92 24.07
C GLN A 260 -11.39 4.98 23.26
N ALA A 261 -11.35 4.46 22.02
CA ALA A 261 -10.17 4.47 21.14
C ALA A 261 -10.10 5.68 20.20
N MET A 262 -11.16 6.50 20.13
CA MET A 262 -11.19 7.78 19.41
C MET A 262 -11.12 9.04 20.32
N PRO A 263 -10.44 9.05 21.48
CA PRO A 263 -10.52 10.17 22.41
C PRO A 263 -9.83 11.43 21.88
N ASN A 264 -9.06 11.32 20.78
CA ASN A 264 -8.36 12.45 20.17
C ASN A 264 -8.44 12.38 18.64
N VAL A 265 -9.61 12.70 18.07
CA VAL A 265 -9.76 12.91 16.62
C VAL A 265 -8.73 13.91 16.08
N GLY A 266 -8.29 14.87 16.91
CA GLY A 266 -7.19 15.79 16.57
C GLY A 266 -5.84 15.10 16.36
N ILE A 267 -5.51 14.06 17.14
CA ILE A 267 -4.30 13.26 16.91
C ILE A 267 -4.44 12.47 15.61
N ALA A 268 -5.61 11.88 15.35
CA ALA A 268 -5.87 11.18 14.10
C ALA A 268 -5.71 12.10 12.88
N ALA A 269 -6.26 13.32 12.96
CA ALA A 269 -6.08 14.36 11.95
C ALA A 269 -4.59 14.69 11.76
N GLY A 270 -3.85 14.94 12.85
CA GLY A 270 -2.42 15.22 12.81
C GLY A 270 -1.59 14.11 12.17
N LEU A 271 -1.90 12.85 12.49
CA LEU A 271 -1.27 11.67 11.87
C LEU A 271 -1.58 11.58 10.38
N MET A 272 -2.82 11.88 9.98
CA MET A 272 -3.21 11.87 8.58
C MET A 272 -2.56 13.03 7.78
N ILE A 273 -2.36 14.20 8.40
CA ILE A 273 -1.55 15.30 7.85
C ILE A 273 -0.09 14.83 7.68
N ALA A 274 0.46 14.12 8.65
CA ALA A 274 1.81 13.57 8.56
C ALA A 274 1.94 12.55 7.41
N ALA A 275 0.92 11.72 7.19
CA ALA A 275 0.86 10.82 6.04
C ALA A 275 0.75 11.60 4.71
N ALA A 276 -0.10 12.64 4.65
CA ALA A 276 -0.21 13.52 3.50
C ALA A 276 1.14 14.18 3.16
N TYR A 277 1.87 14.64 4.18
CA TYR A 277 3.22 15.16 4.06
C TYR A 277 4.19 14.11 3.50
N GLY A 278 4.20 12.88 4.05
CA GLY A 278 5.09 11.80 3.57
C GLY A 278 4.89 11.50 2.09
N TYR A 279 3.64 11.45 1.63
CA TYR A 279 3.33 11.25 0.21
C TYR A 279 3.58 12.50 -0.66
N GLY A 280 3.39 13.69 -0.11
CA GLY A 280 3.75 14.95 -0.78
C GLY A 280 5.27 15.04 -0.99
N TYR A 281 6.04 14.67 0.02
CA TYR A 281 7.49 14.51 -0.04
C TYR A 281 7.90 13.50 -1.12
N ALA A 282 7.28 12.32 -1.13
CA ALA A 282 7.53 11.29 -2.15
C ALA A 282 7.35 11.82 -3.57
N TYR A 283 6.31 12.64 -3.79
CA TYR A 283 6.03 13.26 -5.07
C TYR A 283 7.06 14.33 -5.44
N VAL A 284 7.32 15.28 -4.54
CA VAL A 284 8.16 16.46 -4.83
C VAL A 284 9.64 16.11 -4.89
N ALA A 285 10.14 15.35 -3.91
CA ALA A 285 11.58 15.18 -3.68
C ALA A 285 12.17 13.89 -4.28
N VAL A 286 11.39 12.81 -4.37
CA VAL A 286 11.92 11.49 -4.76
C VAL A 286 11.55 11.13 -6.18
N ARG A 287 10.26 10.99 -6.47
CA ARG A 287 9.77 10.63 -7.81
C ARG A 287 8.45 11.32 -8.05
N ARG A 288 8.41 12.19 -9.06
CA ARG A 288 7.21 12.90 -9.56
C ARG A 288 6.19 11.95 -10.23
N ARG A 289 5.86 10.84 -9.58
CA ARG A 289 4.86 9.86 -10.00
C ARG A 289 3.50 10.28 -9.45
N ARG A 290 2.51 10.35 -10.32
CA ARG A 290 1.15 10.82 -10.01
C ARG A 290 0.49 10.11 -8.82
N ARG A 291 0.74 8.80 -8.66
CA ARG A 291 0.21 8.02 -7.54
C ARG A 291 0.54 8.58 -6.15
N TRP A 292 1.70 9.22 -5.98
CA TRP A 292 2.11 9.79 -4.70
C TRP A 292 1.35 11.08 -4.39
N ALA A 293 1.11 11.90 -5.41
CA ALA A 293 0.27 13.08 -5.26
C ALA A 293 -1.19 12.70 -4.94
N ALA A 294 -1.72 11.69 -5.64
CA ALA A 294 -3.05 11.15 -5.33
C ALA A 294 -3.13 10.69 -3.88
N ALA A 295 -2.18 9.88 -3.41
CA ALA A 295 -2.13 9.44 -2.01
C ALA A 295 -2.02 10.61 -1.01
N SER A 296 -1.19 11.62 -1.31
CA SER A 296 -1.07 12.82 -0.48
C SER A 296 -2.39 13.58 -0.37
N LEU A 297 -3.08 13.77 -1.49
CA LEU A 297 -4.39 14.43 -1.53
C LEU A 297 -5.46 13.64 -0.79
N THR A 298 -5.51 12.31 -0.99
CA THR A 298 -6.45 11.43 -0.26
C THR A 298 -6.23 11.52 1.24
N CYS A 299 -4.98 11.47 1.71
CA CYS A 299 -4.67 11.70 3.13
C CYS A 299 -5.08 13.10 3.58
N GLY A 300 -4.78 14.15 2.80
CA GLY A 300 -5.16 15.53 3.16
C GLY A 300 -6.67 15.72 3.31
N VAL A 301 -7.47 15.06 2.48
CA VAL A 301 -8.94 15.09 2.55
C VAL A 301 -9.43 14.34 3.79
N ALA A 302 -8.89 13.14 4.04
CA ALA A 302 -9.22 12.39 5.25
C ALA A 302 -8.87 13.17 6.52
N ALA A 303 -7.73 13.87 6.52
CA ALA A 303 -7.34 14.76 7.61
C ALA A 303 -8.33 15.92 7.77
N GLY A 304 -8.75 16.56 6.68
CA GLY A 304 -9.73 17.64 6.70
C GLY A 304 -11.06 17.20 7.33
N LEU A 305 -11.57 16.02 6.96
CA LEU A 305 -12.76 15.42 7.57
C LEU A 305 -12.61 15.25 9.08
N MET A 306 -11.47 14.73 9.55
CA MET A 306 -11.18 14.58 10.97
C MET A 306 -11.08 15.94 11.67
N VAL A 307 -10.48 16.96 11.05
CA VAL A 307 -10.43 18.33 11.61
C VAL A 307 -11.83 18.92 11.76
N PHE A 308 -12.73 18.74 10.79
CA PHE A 308 -14.11 19.22 10.93
C PHE A 308 -14.82 18.59 12.14
N ASP A 309 -14.61 17.29 12.36
CA ASP A 309 -15.17 16.59 13.51
C ASP A 309 -14.60 17.15 14.84
N THR A 310 -13.32 17.52 14.89
CA THR A 310 -12.74 18.20 16.08
C THR A 310 -13.35 19.57 16.38
N LEU A 311 -13.89 20.27 15.38
CA LEU A 311 -14.56 21.55 15.56
C LEU A 311 -16.01 21.39 16.06
N ALA A 312 -16.44 20.17 16.38
CA ALA A 312 -17.81 19.82 16.72
C ALA A 312 -18.85 20.26 15.66
N ILE A 313 -18.37 20.51 14.43
CA ILE A 313 -19.24 20.70 13.27
C ILE A 313 -19.71 19.30 12.91
N ARG A 314 -20.94 18.95 13.33
CA ARG A 314 -21.52 17.64 13.04
C ARG A 314 -21.33 17.34 11.56
N PRO A 315 -20.58 16.27 11.20
CA PRO A 315 -20.38 15.93 9.80
C PRO A 315 -21.73 15.51 9.24
N SER A 316 -22.42 16.44 8.58
CA SER A 316 -23.56 16.07 7.75
C SER A 316 -23.02 15.28 6.56
N ILE A 317 -23.82 14.36 6.03
CA ILE A 317 -23.49 13.60 4.82
C ILE A 317 -23.12 14.57 3.67
N GLU A 318 -23.71 15.76 3.69
CA GLU A 318 -23.45 16.86 2.77
C GLU A 318 -22.00 17.34 2.84
N LEU A 319 -21.44 17.50 4.05
CA LEU A 319 -20.03 17.86 4.24
C LEU A 319 -19.09 16.75 3.76
N ALA A 320 -19.46 15.49 3.99
CA ALA A 320 -18.70 14.34 3.48
C ALA A 320 -18.72 14.26 1.95
N CYS A 321 -19.88 14.47 1.32
CA CYS A 321 -20.03 14.56 -0.13
C CYS A 321 -19.26 15.76 -0.71
N LEU A 322 -19.29 16.91 -0.03
CA LEU A 322 -18.56 18.11 -0.44
C LEU A 322 -17.05 17.92 -0.32
N ALA A 323 -16.57 17.31 0.75
CA ALA A 323 -15.16 16.95 0.89
C ALA A 323 -14.70 15.93 -0.16
N ALA A 324 -15.52 14.90 -0.44
CA ALA A 324 -15.22 13.90 -1.46
C ALA A 324 -15.22 14.49 -2.88
N SER A 325 -16.17 15.37 -3.19
CA SER A 325 -16.21 16.07 -4.48
C SER A 325 -15.08 17.08 -4.63
N LEU A 326 -14.70 17.79 -3.56
CA LEU A 326 -13.53 18.66 -3.54
C LEU A 326 -12.24 17.85 -3.72
N ALA A 327 -12.11 16.71 -3.06
CA ALA A 327 -10.99 15.78 -3.24
C ALA A 327 -10.85 15.32 -4.69
N ALA A 328 -11.97 14.89 -5.28
CA ALA A 328 -12.02 14.45 -6.67
C ALA A 328 -11.69 15.61 -7.62
N ALA A 329 -12.19 16.82 -7.37
CA ALA A 329 -11.90 18.00 -8.15
C ALA A 329 -10.42 18.41 -8.05
N ILE A 330 -9.83 18.38 -6.86
CA ILE A 330 -8.39 18.65 -6.67
C ILE A 330 -7.56 17.58 -7.38
N ALA A 331 -7.92 16.30 -7.26
CA ALA A 331 -7.23 15.22 -7.96
C ALA A 331 -7.33 15.35 -9.49
N ALA A 332 -8.50 15.72 -10.01
CA ALA A 332 -8.75 15.90 -11.44
C ALA A 332 -8.03 17.13 -12.00
N THR A 333 -8.07 18.26 -11.31
CA THR A 333 -7.34 19.49 -11.70
C THR A 333 -5.84 19.25 -11.66
N TYR A 334 -5.36 18.57 -10.62
CA TYR A 334 -3.97 18.17 -10.50
C TYR A 334 -3.53 17.26 -11.64
N ASP A 335 -4.32 16.24 -11.99
CA ASP A 335 -4.01 15.36 -13.10
C ASP A 335 -4.00 16.11 -14.43
N ALA A 336 -4.94 17.04 -14.66
CA ALA A 336 -4.96 17.89 -15.84
C ALA A 336 -3.73 18.80 -15.96
N VAL A 337 -3.22 19.34 -14.85
CA VAL A 337 -2.03 20.19 -14.82
C VAL A 337 -0.74 19.38 -15.03
N VAL A 338 -0.64 18.20 -14.42
CA VAL A 338 0.56 17.35 -14.51
C VAL A 338 0.63 16.59 -15.83
N SER A 339 -0.50 16.09 -16.34
CA SER A 339 -0.57 15.40 -17.64
C SER A 339 -0.20 16.28 -18.83
N ARG A 340 -0.46 17.59 -18.75
CA ARG A 340 0.02 18.55 -19.76
C ARG A 340 1.53 18.52 -19.98
N ARG A 341 2.32 18.12 -18.96
CA ARG A 341 3.79 18.04 -19.04
C ARG A 341 4.32 16.67 -19.46
N ALA A 342 3.54 15.60 -19.37
CA ALA A 342 3.99 14.24 -19.64
C ALA A 342 3.31 13.66 -20.89
N HIS A 343 3.96 13.78 -22.05
CA HIS A 343 3.57 13.05 -23.25
C HIS A 343 3.94 11.57 -23.06
N SER A 344 3.04 10.71 -22.56
CA SER A 344 2.96 9.27 -22.90
C SER A 344 2.17 8.44 -21.87
N SER A 345 1.58 7.37 -22.41
CA SER A 345 0.92 6.22 -21.78
C SER A 345 -0.59 6.31 -21.52
N ALA A 346 -1.35 5.58 -22.36
CA ALA A 346 -2.79 5.38 -22.28
C ALA A 346 -3.27 4.63 -21.03
N SER A 347 -2.36 4.03 -20.25
CA SER A 347 -2.68 3.37 -18.98
C SER A 347 -3.20 4.32 -17.90
N ASP A 348 -2.85 5.61 -18.00
CA ASP A 348 -2.99 6.55 -16.89
C ASP A 348 -4.40 7.14 -16.77
N GLY A 349 -5.19 7.12 -17.84
CA GLY A 349 -6.58 7.61 -17.83
C GLY A 349 -7.55 6.76 -16.99
N ARG A 350 -7.23 5.47 -16.77
CA ARG A 350 -8.12 4.56 -16.03
C ARG A 350 -8.18 4.87 -14.54
N LEU A 351 -7.08 5.29 -13.94
CA LEU A 351 -7.01 5.57 -12.50
C LEU A 351 -7.75 6.87 -12.15
N VAL A 352 -7.69 7.86 -13.06
CA VAL A 352 -8.43 9.12 -12.96
C VAL A 352 -9.93 8.87 -13.13
N ALA A 353 -10.32 8.05 -14.12
CA ALA A 353 -11.70 7.65 -14.30
C ALA A 353 -12.24 6.88 -13.08
N ALA A 354 -11.45 5.99 -12.50
CA ALA A 354 -11.82 5.25 -11.28
C ALA A 354 -11.99 6.18 -10.07
N LEU A 355 -11.08 7.14 -9.86
CA LEU A 355 -11.19 8.12 -8.78
C LEU A 355 -12.36 9.10 -8.99
N ALA A 356 -12.69 9.45 -10.23
CA ALA A 356 -13.84 10.28 -10.56
C ALA A 356 -15.18 9.52 -10.47
N ALA A 357 -15.17 8.19 -10.63
CA ALA A 357 -16.34 7.33 -10.46
C ALA A 357 -16.65 7.03 -8.98
N LEU A 358 -15.65 7.13 -8.10
CA LEU A 358 -15.78 6.79 -6.68
C LEU A 358 -16.85 7.63 -5.92
N PRO A 359 -17.00 8.96 -6.15
CA PRO A 359 -18.12 9.73 -5.60
C PRO A 359 -19.48 9.28 -6.15
N LEU A 360 -19.52 8.85 -7.43
CA LEU A 360 -20.74 8.35 -8.07
C LEU A 360 -21.19 7.02 -7.48
N GLU A 361 -20.27 6.09 -7.26
CA GLU A 361 -20.56 4.82 -6.61
C GLU A 361 -20.93 5.01 -5.14
N LEU A 362 -20.20 5.84 -4.38
CA LEU A 362 -20.52 6.12 -2.98
C LEU A 362 -21.88 6.80 -2.83
N GLY A 363 -22.21 7.75 -3.70
CA GLY A 363 -23.51 8.40 -3.70
C GLY A 363 -24.64 7.47 -4.16
N GLY A 364 -24.39 6.58 -5.12
CA GLY A 364 -25.34 5.54 -5.54
C GLY A 364 -25.59 4.50 -4.45
N VAL A 365 -24.56 4.10 -3.73
CA VAL A 365 -24.65 3.22 -2.54
C VAL A 365 -25.44 3.91 -1.44
N ASN A 366 -25.18 5.20 -1.17
CA ASN A 366 -25.94 5.96 -0.18
C ASN A 366 -27.43 6.10 -0.58
N PHE A 367 -27.71 6.36 -1.86
CA PHE A 367 -29.07 6.39 -2.40
C PHE A 367 -29.77 5.03 -2.24
N ALA A 368 -29.08 3.93 -2.59
CA ALA A 368 -29.59 2.57 -2.43
C ALA A 368 -29.88 2.24 -0.95
N PHE A 369 -29.01 2.64 -0.02
CA PHE A 369 -29.24 2.46 1.41
C PHE A 369 -30.42 3.30 1.92
N SER A 370 -30.52 4.56 1.50
CA SER A 370 -31.62 5.45 1.88
C SER A 370 -32.99 5.01 1.34
N SER A 371 -33.01 4.29 0.21
CA SER A 371 -34.21 3.75 -0.42
C SER A 371 -34.53 2.30 -0.02
N SER A 372 -33.59 1.59 0.60
CA SER A 372 -33.82 0.24 1.12
C SER A 372 -34.65 0.24 2.41
N GLY A 373 -35.40 -0.85 2.64
CA GLY A 373 -36.50 -0.97 3.61
C GLY A 373 -36.19 -0.74 5.11
N PRO A 374 -37.11 -1.08 6.02
CA PRO A 374 -37.14 -0.62 7.42
C PRO A 374 -35.87 -0.92 8.25
N TRP A 375 -35.04 -1.87 7.80
CA TRP A 375 -33.73 -2.18 8.39
C TRP A 375 -32.73 -1.02 8.40
N PHE A 376 -32.97 0.06 7.62
CA PHE A 376 -32.10 1.24 7.52
C PHE A 376 -32.79 2.55 7.95
N GLU A 377 -33.83 2.50 8.78
CA GLU A 377 -34.55 3.71 9.23
C GLU A 377 -33.65 4.76 9.90
N GLY A 378 -32.58 4.34 10.60
CA GLY A 378 -31.58 5.26 11.18
C GLY A 378 -30.67 5.97 10.17
N TRP A 379 -30.70 5.58 8.90
CA TRP A 379 -29.89 6.12 7.81
C TRP A 379 -30.68 6.99 6.83
N ARG A 380 -31.97 7.21 7.07
CA ARG A 380 -32.78 8.14 6.27
C ARG A 380 -32.39 9.58 6.59
N THR A 381 -31.32 10.05 5.98
CA THR A 381 -31.08 11.50 5.86
C THR A 381 -31.91 12.04 4.71
N SER A 382 -32.50 13.23 4.87
CA SER A 382 -33.08 13.96 3.74
C SER A 382 -32.00 14.14 2.68
N VAL A 383 -32.17 13.51 1.52
CA VAL A 383 -31.29 13.70 0.37
C VAL A 383 -31.49 15.15 -0.10
N GLY A 384 -30.70 16.07 0.44
CA GLY A 384 -30.82 17.50 0.17
C GLY A 384 -30.14 17.91 -1.14
N TRP A 385 -30.43 19.13 -1.59
CA TRP A 385 -29.80 19.79 -2.74
C TRP A 385 -28.26 19.79 -2.71
N ILE A 386 -27.65 19.62 -1.55
CA ILE A 386 -26.19 19.59 -1.40
C ILE A 386 -25.60 18.27 -1.92
N THR A 387 -26.29 17.15 -1.77
CA THR A 387 -25.90 15.87 -2.40
C THR A 387 -25.91 16.00 -3.92
N ALA A 388 -26.97 16.58 -4.48
CA ALA A 388 -27.06 16.90 -5.91
C ALA A 388 -25.95 17.88 -6.34
N GLY A 389 -25.63 18.88 -5.52
CA GLY A 389 -24.52 19.81 -5.74
C GLY A 389 -23.14 19.13 -5.76
N ALA A 390 -22.89 18.17 -4.88
CA ALA A 390 -21.65 17.39 -4.86
C ALA A 390 -21.52 16.48 -6.09
N PHE A 391 -22.62 15.85 -6.52
CA PHE A 391 -22.67 15.11 -7.79
C PHE A 391 -22.43 16.02 -8.98
N ALA A 392 -23.04 17.21 -9.03
CA ALA A 392 -22.83 18.19 -10.09
C ALA A 392 -21.38 18.68 -10.13
N ALA A 393 -20.77 18.96 -8.97
CA ALA A 393 -19.38 19.38 -8.87
C ALA A 393 -18.39 18.29 -9.30
N ALA A 394 -18.61 17.03 -8.90
CA ALA A 394 -17.80 15.90 -9.34
C ALA A 394 -17.94 15.64 -10.85
N THR A 395 -19.17 15.73 -11.38
CA THR A 395 -19.46 15.58 -12.81
C THR A 395 -18.84 16.72 -13.61
N PHE A 396 -18.92 17.95 -13.13
CA PHE A 396 -18.32 19.13 -13.74
C PHE A 396 -16.78 19.04 -13.73
N ALA A 397 -16.17 18.64 -12.61
CA ALA A 397 -14.73 18.41 -12.55
C ALA A 397 -14.27 17.31 -13.50
N GLY A 398 -15.04 16.22 -13.65
CA GLY A 398 -14.81 15.17 -14.64
C GLY A 398 -14.94 15.68 -16.08
N LEU A 399 -15.95 16.49 -16.37
CA LEU A 399 -16.16 17.14 -17.67
C LEU A 399 -15.01 18.08 -18.02
N VAL A 400 -14.62 18.98 -17.10
CA VAL A 400 -13.51 19.91 -17.29
C VAL A 400 -12.20 19.14 -17.51
N SER A 401 -11.92 18.11 -16.72
CA SER A 401 -10.75 17.24 -16.93
C SER A 401 -10.77 16.59 -18.31
N SER A 402 -11.92 16.05 -18.73
CA SER A 402 -12.07 15.42 -20.05
C SER A 402 -11.89 16.40 -21.22
N CYS A 403 -12.39 17.63 -21.10
CA CYS A 403 -12.23 18.69 -22.11
C CYS A 403 -10.77 19.18 -22.18
N LEU A 404 -10.10 19.31 -21.04
CA LEU A 404 -8.70 19.72 -20.96
C LEU A 404 -7.76 18.65 -21.53
N VAL A 405 -8.12 17.37 -21.44
CA VAL A 405 -7.38 16.25 -22.05
C VAL A 405 -7.69 16.11 -23.55
N ARG A 406 -8.93 16.37 -23.99
CA ARG A 406 -9.37 16.22 -25.40
C ARG A 406 -9.04 17.37 -26.35
N GLY A 407 -8.62 18.53 -25.85
CA GLY A 407 -8.26 19.69 -26.69
C GLY A 407 -7.12 19.47 -27.70
N ARG A 408 -6.54 18.26 -27.80
CA ARG A 408 -5.52 17.89 -28.80
C ARG A 408 -6.01 16.99 -29.95
N ASP A 409 -7.18 16.34 -29.84
CA ASP A 409 -7.67 15.36 -30.84
C ASP A 409 -9.05 15.74 -31.42
N VAL A 410 -9.32 17.04 -31.63
CA VAL A 410 -10.63 17.53 -32.10
C VAL A 410 -10.93 17.18 -33.56
N ALA A 411 -9.99 16.59 -34.31
CA ALA A 411 -10.23 16.22 -35.71
C ALA A 411 -10.99 14.88 -35.90
N GLY A 412 -11.27 14.08 -34.86
CA GLY A 412 -12.01 12.84 -35.11
C GLY A 412 -12.47 12.08 -33.87
N ARG A 413 -13.77 12.21 -33.57
CA ARG A 413 -14.70 11.22 -32.93
C ARG A 413 -15.60 11.87 -31.87
N ILE A 414 -16.88 12.01 -32.20
CA ILE A 414 -17.97 12.63 -31.42
C ILE A 414 -18.79 11.68 -30.47
N PRO A 415 -18.56 10.36 -30.29
CA PRO A 415 -19.59 9.52 -29.65
C PRO A 415 -19.73 9.63 -28.12
N ASN A 416 -18.78 10.19 -27.37
CA ASN A 416 -18.78 10.06 -25.89
C ASN A 416 -19.48 11.19 -25.10
N MET A 417 -20.01 12.24 -25.74
CA MET A 417 -20.75 13.30 -25.01
C MET A 417 -22.13 12.84 -24.50
N ARG A 418 -22.68 11.74 -25.02
CA ARG A 418 -24.00 11.24 -24.63
C ARG A 418 -24.05 10.66 -23.21
N LEU A 419 -22.95 10.11 -22.69
CA LEU A 419 -22.91 9.53 -21.33
C LEU A 419 -22.90 10.58 -20.21
N ALA A 420 -22.29 11.76 -20.44
CA ALA A 420 -22.31 12.85 -19.48
C ALA A 420 -23.71 13.52 -19.37
N GLY A 421 -24.45 13.58 -20.47
CA GLY A 421 -25.84 14.04 -20.49
C GLY A 421 -26.79 13.13 -19.72
N VAL A 422 -26.54 11.81 -19.72
CA VAL A 422 -27.33 10.83 -18.94
C VAL A 422 -27.09 10.98 -17.44
N GLY A 423 -25.86 11.26 -17.01
CA GLY A 423 -25.54 11.54 -15.60
C GLY A 423 -26.24 12.80 -15.06
N LEU A 424 -26.25 13.89 -15.85
CA LEU A 424 -26.97 15.12 -15.52
C LEU A 424 -28.50 14.93 -15.49
N GLY A 425 -29.05 14.14 -16.41
CA GLY A 425 -30.47 13.78 -16.43
C GLY A 425 -30.92 12.98 -15.21
N LEU A 426 -30.11 12.03 -14.75
CA LEU A 426 -30.39 11.24 -13.54
C LEU A 426 -30.32 12.09 -12.26
N THR A 427 -29.43 13.08 -12.18
CA THR A 427 -29.37 14.00 -11.03
C THR A 427 -30.55 14.97 -10.96
N VAL A 428 -31.11 15.39 -12.11
CA VAL A 428 -32.30 16.24 -12.14
C VAL A 428 -33.57 15.42 -11.85
N PHE A 429 -33.63 14.18 -12.33
CA PHE A 429 -34.77 13.27 -12.07
C PHE A 429 -34.82 12.77 -10.63
N ALA A 430 -33.68 12.70 -9.93
CA ALA A 430 -33.63 12.35 -8.50
C ALA A 430 -33.91 13.56 -7.56
N ALA A 431 -34.01 14.78 -8.10
CA ALA A 431 -34.20 16.02 -7.34
C ALA A 431 -35.62 16.62 -7.47
N GLY A 432 -36.50 16.01 -8.28
CA GLY A 432 -37.94 16.28 -8.32
C GLY A 432 -38.70 15.12 -7.70
#